data_AF-A0A8C8S081-F1
#
_entry.id   AF-A0A8C8S081-F1
#
_cell.length_a   1.000
_cell.length_b   1.000
_cell.length_c   1.000
_cell.angle_alpha   90.00
_cell.angle_beta   90.00
_cell.angle_gamma   90.00
#
_symmetry.space_group_name_H-M   'P 1'
#
loop_
_entity.id
_entity.type
_entity.pdbx_description
1 polymer ?
#
loop_
_entity_poly.entity_id
_entity_poly.type
_entity_poly.pdbx_seq_one_letter_code
_entity_poly.pdbx_strand_id
1 'polypeptide(L)'
;MNRTLKSHLAKLCQETHLDWVTTLPVALLRIRCAPLKSTGISPYKILYGKPPPIVSSVTPDLVQLGDQLTRQQLDISRATIQEVTRVGAGSAGIIWVRCYMFPQTYWEKGAGKDPRFGPDDCYTWNNYIPDEELIAMSAKELSQQLQGINRDEALWLRRRRRTLKNKGYAQISRFRKVQQRTALELEKDQLVQQVKLLKQKIARLTREKNAYKQKYEKLRKSRL
;
A
#
# COMPACT_ATOMS: atom_id res chain seq x y z
N MET A 1 -8.76 -13.44 9.60
CA MET A 1 -7.46 -12.95 10.12
C MET A 1 -7.53 -12.54 11.60
N ASN A 2 -8.58 -11.84 12.04
CA ASN A 2 -8.72 -11.39 13.44
C ASN A 2 -8.65 -12.54 14.49
N ARG A 3 -9.29 -13.69 14.23
CA ARG A 3 -9.24 -14.88 15.10
C ARG A 3 -7.83 -15.47 15.24
N THR A 4 -7.05 -15.53 14.16
CA THR A 4 -5.68 -16.07 14.15
C THR A 4 -4.73 -15.23 15.00
N LEU A 5 -4.84 -13.90 14.88
CA LEU A 5 -4.04 -12.96 15.66
C LEU A 5 -4.33 -13.07 17.16
N LYS A 6 -5.62 -13.06 17.54
CA LYS A 6 -6.05 -13.21 18.93
C LYS A 6 -5.56 -14.53 19.55
N SER A 7 -5.60 -15.63 18.79
CA SER A 7 -5.11 -16.93 19.27
C SER A 7 -3.59 -16.96 19.48
N HIS A 8 -2.79 -16.31 18.62
CA HIS A 8 -1.33 -16.23 18.80
C HIS A 8 -0.96 -15.32 19.97
N LEU A 9 -1.65 -14.18 20.12
CA LEU A 9 -1.47 -13.27 21.25
C LEU A 9 -1.80 -13.95 22.57
N ALA A 10 -2.94 -14.65 22.66
CA ALA A 10 -3.33 -15.35 23.88
C ALA A 10 -2.28 -16.38 24.33
N LYS A 11 -1.73 -17.16 23.37
CA LYS A 11 -0.65 -18.13 23.66
C LYS A 11 0.63 -17.44 24.11
N LEU A 12 1.06 -16.41 23.39
CA LEU A 12 2.29 -15.68 23.71
C LEU A 12 2.21 -14.97 25.07
N CYS A 13 1.08 -14.34 25.39
CA CYS A 13 0.86 -13.71 26.70
C CYS A 13 0.87 -14.76 27.82
N GLN A 14 0.35 -15.96 27.58
CA GLN A 14 0.36 -17.05 28.56
C GLN A 14 1.77 -17.65 28.76
N GLU A 15 2.55 -17.80 27.68
CA GLU A 15 3.89 -18.41 27.71
C GLU A 15 4.96 -17.46 28.26
N THR A 16 4.85 -16.15 28.00
CA THR A 16 5.89 -15.17 28.35
C THR A 16 5.51 -14.27 29.53
N HIS A 17 4.25 -14.32 29.99
CA HIS A 17 3.68 -13.41 30.99
C HIS A 17 3.81 -11.91 30.64
N LEU A 18 4.07 -11.59 29.36
CA LEU A 18 4.21 -10.21 28.88
C LEU A 18 2.87 -9.68 28.33
N ASP A 19 2.69 -8.36 28.42
CA ASP A 19 1.50 -7.67 27.91
C ASP A 19 1.32 -7.85 26.39
N TRP A 20 0.07 -7.72 25.93
CA TRP A 20 -0.28 -7.88 24.53
C TRP A 20 0.41 -6.84 23.63
N VAL A 21 0.71 -5.64 24.16
CA VAL A 21 1.43 -4.59 23.41
C VAL A 21 2.86 -5.03 23.09
N THR A 22 3.55 -5.64 24.06
CA THR A 22 4.94 -6.12 23.91
C THR A 22 5.02 -7.39 23.06
N THR A 23 4.01 -8.25 23.12
CA THR A 23 3.96 -9.51 22.36
C THR A 23 3.40 -9.35 20.94
N LEU A 24 2.74 -8.24 20.63
CA LEU A 24 2.13 -7.98 19.32
C LEU A 24 3.12 -8.01 18.14
N PRO A 25 4.31 -7.38 18.20
CA PRO A 25 5.29 -7.46 17.12
C PRO A 25 5.72 -8.90 16.83
N VAL A 26 5.91 -9.71 17.89
CA VAL A 26 6.30 -11.12 17.79
C VAL A 26 5.18 -11.97 17.19
N ALA A 27 3.93 -11.76 17.63
CA ALA A 27 2.76 -12.43 17.09
C ALA A 27 2.57 -12.15 15.60
N LEU A 28 2.71 -10.89 15.19
CA LEU A 28 2.60 -10.48 13.79
C LEU A 28 3.75 -11.05 12.94
N LEU A 29 4.97 -11.09 13.47
CA LEU A 29 6.12 -11.69 12.79
C LEU A 29 5.88 -13.18 12.54
N ARG A 30 5.44 -13.94 13.56
CA ARG A 30 5.11 -15.36 13.41
C ARG A 30 4.04 -15.60 12.33
N ILE A 31 2.98 -14.79 12.30
CA ILE A 31 1.92 -14.88 11.28
C ILE A 31 2.45 -14.57 9.88
N ARG A 32 3.36 -13.61 9.74
CA ARG A 32 3.95 -13.25 8.43
C ARG A 32 4.93 -14.31 7.94
N CYS A 33 5.64 -14.98 8.84
CA CYS A 33 6.63 -16.00 8.48
C CYS A 33 6.02 -17.39 8.25
N ALA A 34 4.81 -17.67 8.78
CA ALA A 34 4.15 -18.96 8.60
C ALA A 34 3.61 -19.14 7.15
N PRO A 35 3.84 -20.30 6.52
CA PRO A 35 3.28 -20.59 5.20
C PRO A 35 1.75 -20.68 5.25
N LEU A 36 1.09 -20.11 4.24
CA LEU A 36 -0.37 -20.20 4.13
C LEU A 36 -0.78 -21.61 3.70
N LYS A 37 -1.84 -22.17 4.31
CA LYS A 37 -2.30 -23.54 4.00
C LYS A 37 -2.69 -23.75 2.52
N SER A 38 -3.17 -22.70 1.85
CA SER A 38 -3.67 -22.79 0.47
C SER A 38 -2.58 -22.67 -0.59
N THR A 39 -1.47 -21.98 -0.29
CA THR A 39 -0.41 -21.69 -1.27
C THR A 39 0.95 -22.26 -0.87
N GLY A 40 1.14 -22.68 0.39
CA GLY A 40 2.44 -23.09 0.93
C GLY A 40 3.45 -21.95 1.07
N ILE A 41 3.08 -20.72 0.69
CA ILE A 41 3.97 -19.56 0.67
C ILE A 41 3.62 -18.65 1.84
N SER A 42 4.63 -18.17 2.57
CA SER A 42 4.43 -17.24 3.69
C SER A 42 4.16 -15.81 3.19
N PRO A 43 3.33 -15.03 3.90
CA PRO A 43 3.12 -13.61 3.57
C PRO A 43 4.43 -12.81 3.48
N TYR A 44 5.42 -13.13 4.30
CA TYR A 44 6.76 -12.54 4.23
C TYR A 44 7.41 -12.82 2.86
N LYS A 45 7.37 -14.07 2.40
CA LYS A 45 7.91 -14.45 1.09
C LYS A 45 7.17 -13.78 -0.07
N ILE A 46 5.86 -13.55 0.06
CA ILE A 46 5.08 -12.79 -0.92
C ILE A 46 5.53 -11.33 -0.98
N LEU A 47 5.77 -10.70 0.18
CA LEU A 47 6.12 -9.28 0.26
C LEU A 47 7.56 -8.99 -0.14
N TYR A 48 8.49 -9.88 0.21
CA TYR A 48 9.93 -9.65 0.06
C TYR A 48 10.59 -10.58 -0.96
N GLY A 49 9.85 -11.49 -1.58
CA GLY A 49 10.35 -12.45 -2.57
C GLY A 49 11.34 -13.49 -2.02
N LYS A 50 11.59 -13.52 -0.71
CA LYS A 50 12.62 -14.33 -0.04
C LYS A 50 12.06 -15.03 1.20
N PRO A 51 12.58 -16.22 1.60
CA PRO A 51 12.18 -16.84 2.86
C PRO A 51 12.60 -15.96 4.05
N PRO A 52 11.83 -15.97 5.16
CA PRO A 52 12.20 -15.22 6.36
C PRO A 52 13.54 -15.70 6.92
N PRO A 53 14.41 -14.80 7.40
CA PRO A 53 15.72 -15.17 7.92
C PRO A 53 15.56 -16.10 9.12
N ILE A 54 16.09 -17.31 9.02
CA ILE A 54 16.13 -18.26 10.13
C ILE A 54 17.31 -17.86 11.00
N VAL A 55 17.02 -17.24 12.14
CA VAL A 55 18.05 -16.91 13.13
C VAL A 55 18.38 -18.21 13.88
N SER A 56 19.52 -18.82 13.56
CA SER A 56 19.95 -20.11 14.11
C SER A 56 20.49 -20.02 15.55
N SER A 57 20.89 -18.83 15.99
CA SER A 57 21.40 -18.58 17.35
C SER A 57 21.05 -17.16 17.79
N VAL A 58 20.29 -17.03 18.88
CA VAL A 58 19.99 -15.73 19.48
C VAL A 58 21.18 -15.34 20.36
N THR A 59 21.98 -14.37 19.91
CA THR A 59 22.99 -13.74 20.76
C THR A 59 22.33 -12.89 21.85
N PRO A 60 22.95 -12.73 23.04
CA PRO A 60 22.34 -12.02 24.16
C PRO A 60 22.08 -10.52 23.90
N ASP A 61 22.80 -9.91 22.96
CA ASP A 61 22.52 -8.55 22.49
C ASP A 61 21.63 -8.55 21.23
N LEU A 62 20.32 -8.43 21.47
CA LEU A 62 19.27 -8.40 20.45
C LEU A 62 19.36 -7.16 19.55
N VAL A 63 19.96 -6.07 20.02
CA VAL A 63 20.07 -4.81 19.27
C VAL A 63 21.14 -4.95 18.19
N GLN A 64 22.32 -5.46 18.56
CA GLN A 64 23.38 -5.75 17.59
C GLN A 64 22.97 -6.77 16.54
N LEU A 65 22.23 -7.81 16.92
CA LEU A 65 21.73 -8.82 15.99
C LEU A 65 20.71 -8.21 14.99
N GLY A 66 19.82 -7.34 15.49
CA GLY A 66 18.87 -6.61 14.65
C GLY A 66 19.57 -5.69 13.64
N ASP A 67 20.60 -4.99 14.07
CA ASP A 67 21.40 -4.11 13.20
C ASP A 67 22.19 -4.91 12.16
N GLN A 68 22.79 -6.04 12.54
CA GLN A 68 23.52 -6.91 11.62
C GLN A 68 22.60 -7.50 10.55
N LEU A 69 21.43 -8.02 10.93
CA LEU A 69 20.44 -8.55 9.98
C LEU A 69 19.91 -7.46 9.05
N THR A 70 19.70 -6.25 9.58
CA THR A 70 19.24 -5.11 8.78
C THR A 70 20.31 -4.66 7.78
N ARG A 71 21.58 -4.58 8.20
CA ARG A 71 22.72 -4.26 7.32
C ARG A 71 22.88 -5.31 6.23
N GLN A 72 22.86 -6.60 6.60
CA GLN A 72 22.93 -7.70 5.65
C GLN A 72 21.78 -7.63 4.63
N GLN A 73 20.57 -7.29 5.07
CA GLN A 73 19.42 -7.12 4.18
C GLN A 73 19.58 -5.93 3.22
N LEU A 74 20.12 -4.81 3.70
CA LEU A 74 20.37 -3.61 2.90
C LEU A 74 21.49 -3.84 1.87
N ASP A 75 22.56 -4.54 2.24
CA ASP A 75 23.67 -4.85 1.34
C ASP A 75 23.25 -5.79 0.21
N ILE A 76 22.49 -6.84 0.55
CA ILE A 76 21.90 -7.74 -0.46
C ILE A 76 20.95 -6.97 -1.39
N SER A 77 20.12 -6.07 -0.84
CA SER A 77 19.19 -5.29 -1.65
C SER A 77 19.93 -4.31 -2.58
N ARG A 78 21.01 -3.69 -2.08
CA ARG A 78 21.90 -2.82 -2.87
C ARG A 78 22.58 -3.58 -4.00
N ALA A 79 23.06 -4.80 -3.74
CA ALA A 79 23.66 -5.66 -4.76
C ALA A 79 22.64 -6.05 -5.85
N THR A 80 21.41 -6.44 -5.47
CA THR A 80 20.34 -6.74 -6.45
C THR A 80 19.98 -5.51 -7.29
N ILE A 81 19.90 -4.32 -6.68
CA ILE A 81 19.62 -3.07 -7.43
C ILE A 81 20.74 -2.77 -8.43
N GLN A 82 22.01 -2.95 -8.03
CA GLN A 82 23.16 -2.76 -8.91
C GLN A 82 23.18 -3.75 -10.08
N GLU A 83 22.73 -4.99 -9.84
CA GLU A 83 22.61 -6.01 -10.89
C GLU A 83 21.50 -5.64 -11.90
N VAL A 84 20.36 -5.16 -11.41
CA VAL A 84 19.26 -4.67 -12.27
C VAL A 84 19.65 -3.42 -13.07
N THR A 85 20.42 -2.49 -12.48
CA THR A 85 20.88 -1.29 -13.20
C THR A 85 21.96 -1.59 -14.25
N ARG A 86 22.79 -2.61 -14.03
CA ARG A 86 23.80 -3.05 -15.01
C ARG A 86 23.16 -3.68 -16.26
N VAL A 87 22.05 -4.39 -16.09
CA VAL A 87 21.24 -4.93 -17.20
C VAL A 87 20.50 -3.81 -17.96
N GLY A 88 20.16 -2.70 -17.28
CA GLY A 88 19.47 -1.55 -17.88
C GLY A 88 20.32 -0.63 -18.76
N ALA A 89 21.66 -0.73 -18.71
CA ALA A 89 22.55 0.16 -19.48
C ALA A 89 22.89 -0.36 -20.91
N GLY A 90 22.45 -1.59 -21.26
CA GLY A 90 22.85 -2.27 -22.49
C GLY A 90 21.80 -2.38 -23.60
N SER A 91 20.60 -1.84 -23.43
CA SER A 91 19.53 -2.01 -24.43
C SER A 91 18.55 -0.86 -24.42
N ALA A 92 18.83 0.14 -25.27
CA ALA A 92 17.79 1.01 -25.81
C ALA A 92 16.79 0.12 -26.56
N GLY A 93 15.54 0.11 -26.11
CA GLY A 93 14.46 -0.66 -26.73
C GLY A 93 14.10 -1.92 -25.94
N ILE A 94 13.04 -1.81 -25.15
CA ILE A 94 12.10 -2.89 -24.82
C ILE A 94 12.76 -4.19 -24.34
N ILE A 95 12.97 -4.35 -23.03
CA ILE A 95 12.70 -5.61 -22.32
C ILE A 95 12.30 -5.23 -20.90
N TRP A 96 11.00 -5.34 -20.63
CA TRP A 96 10.50 -5.48 -19.27
C TRP A 96 11.25 -6.62 -18.61
N VAL A 97 11.85 -6.37 -17.44
CA VAL A 97 12.47 -7.40 -16.62
C VAL A 97 11.41 -8.47 -16.34
N ARG A 98 11.46 -9.52 -17.16
CA ARG A 98 11.62 -10.92 -16.79
C ARG A 98 11.00 -11.27 -15.43
N CYS A 99 9.70 -10.96 -15.31
CA CYS A 99 8.77 -11.60 -14.39
C CYS A 99 8.57 -13.04 -14.90
N TYR A 100 9.60 -13.87 -14.77
CA TYR A 100 9.50 -15.31 -15.00
C TYR A 100 9.01 -15.89 -13.66
N MET A 101 7.92 -16.65 -13.59
CA MET A 101 7.24 -17.38 -14.65
C MET A 101 5.83 -17.69 -14.15
N PHE A 102 4.84 -16.86 -14.47
CA PHE A 102 3.48 -17.37 -14.64
C PHE A 102 3.38 -17.72 -16.13
N PRO A 103 3.15 -18.97 -16.52
CA PRO A 103 3.17 -19.36 -17.92
C PRO A 103 2.23 -18.47 -18.74
N GLN A 104 2.78 -17.85 -19.79
CA GLN A 104 2.03 -17.05 -20.76
C GLN A 104 0.96 -17.86 -21.51
N THR A 105 0.93 -19.17 -21.29
CA THR A 105 -0.17 -20.05 -21.73
C THR A 105 -1.49 -19.83 -20.95
N TYR A 106 -1.51 -19.03 -19.88
CA TYR A 106 -2.73 -18.79 -19.09
C TYR A 106 -3.62 -17.66 -19.62
N TRP A 107 -3.11 -16.77 -20.48
CA TRP A 107 -3.89 -15.66 -21.05
C TRP A 107 -4.11 -15.75 -22.56
N GLU A 108 -3.37 -16.61 -23.28
CA GLU A 108 -3.56 -16.83 -24.72
C GLU A 108 -4.47 -18.03 -25.02
N LYS A 109 -4.85 -18.84 -24.02
CA LYS A 109 -5.88 -19.88 -24.13
C LYS A 109 -7.16 -19.45 -23.41
N GLY A 110 -7.90 -18.55 -24.05
CA GLY A 110 -9.30 -18.28 -23.72
C GLY A 110 -9.54 -17.56 -22.40
N ALA A 111 -10.25 -16.45 -22.46
CA ALA A 111 -11.09 -16.03 -21.36
C ALA A 111 -12.13 -17.15 -21.10
N GLY A 112 -11.78 -18.11 -20.26
CA GLY A 112 -12.63 -19.27 -19.99
C GLY A 112 -11.98 -20.21 -19.01
N LYS A 113 -12.62 -20.34 -17.84
CA LYS A 113 -12.41 -21.34 -16.78
C LYS A 113 -11.44 -20.91 -15.67
N ASP A 114 -12.02 -20.19 -14.71
CA ASP A 114 -11.62 -20.22 -13.29
C ASP A 114 -11.54 -21.70 -12.85
N PRO A 115 -10.45 -22.18 -12.21
CA PRO A 115 -10.25 -23.60 -11.87
C PRO A 115 -11.26 -24.20 -10.87
N ARG A 116 -12.23 -23.41 -10.40
CA ARG A 116 -13.33 -23.90 -9.56
C ARG A 116 -14.51 -24.45 -10.36
N PHE A 117 -14.49 -24.35 -11.69
CA PHE A 117 -15.58 -24.78 -12.57
C PHE A 117 -15.04 -25.76 -13.61
N GLY A 118 -15.73 -26.89 -13.75
CA GLY A 118 -15.27 -28.04 -14.53
C GLY A 118 -15.29 -27.79 -16.04
N PRO A 119 -14.76 -28.73 -16.84
CA PRO A 119 -14.74 -28.61 -18.29
C PRO A 119 -16.15 -28.58 -18.91
N ASP A 120 -17.19 -29.05 -18.20
CA ASP A 120 -18.53 -29.29 -18.73
C ASP A 120 -19.61 -28.29 -18.25
N ASP A 121 -19.25 -27.21 -17.55
CA ASP A 121 -20.22 -26.18 -17.17
C ASP A 121 -20.48 -25.21 -18.34
N CYS A 122 -21.20 -25.71 -19.34
CA CYS A 122 -21.85 -24.88 -20.35
C CYS A 122 -22.99 -24.07 -19.72
N TYR A 123 -22.66 -22.98 -19.02
CA TYR A 123 -23.65 -21.92 -18.84
C TYR A 123 -24.01 -21.40 -20.23
N THR A 124 -25.26 -21.65 -20.60
CA THR A 124 -25.85 -21.29 -21.88
C THR A 124 -25.60 -19.81 -22.17
N TRP A 125 -25.14 -19.50 -23.38
CA TRP A 125 -24.92 -18.14 -23.90
C TRP A 125 -26.18 -17.26 -23.95
N ASN A 126 -27.31 -17.72 -23.41
CA ASN A 126 -28.60 -17.04 -23.44
C ASN A 126 -28.74 -15.86 -22.46
N ASN A 127 -27.78 -15.63 -21.56
CA ASN A 127 -27.88 -14.57 -20.53
C ASN A 127 -26.56 -13.79 -20.33
N TYR A 128 -25.83 -13.50 -21.42
CA TYR A 128 -24.65 -12.64 -21.33
C TYR A 128 -25.05 -11.19 -21.05
N ILE A 129 -24.79 -10.71 -19.82
CA ILE A 129 -24.94 -9.31 -19.44
C ILE A 129 -23.56 -8.63 -19.53
N PRO A 130 -23.41 -7.54 -20.33
CA PRO A 130 -22.16 -6.79 -20.40
C PRO A 130 -21.85 -6.09 -19.08
N ASP A 131 -20.56 -5.81 -18.83
CA ASP A 131 -20.10 -5.25 -17.55
C ASP A 131 -20.74 -3.88 -17.27
N GLU A 132 -20.87 -3.04 -18.30
CA GLU A 132 -21.44 -1.71 -18.22
C GLU A 132 -22.90 -1.75 -17.76
N GLU A 133 -23.71 -2.59 -18.40
CA GLU A 133 -25.12 -2.80 -18.07
C GLU A 133 -25.29 -3.41 -16.68
N LEU A 134 -24.45 -4.39 -16.32
CA LEU A 134 -24.49 -5.06 -15.02
C LEU A 134 -24.21 -4.09 -13.86
N ILE A 135 -23.34 -3.10 -14.06
CA ILE A 135 -23.05 -2.07 -13.06
C ILE A 135 -24.19 -1.05 -13.00
N ALA A 136 -24.69 -0.64 -14.17
CA ALA A 136 -25.67 0.43 -14.36
C ALA A 136 -27.07 0.08 -13.83
N MET A 137 -27.51 -1.17 -14.01
CA MET A 137 -28.79 -1.64 -13.48
C MET A 137 -28.91 -1.36 -11.99
N SER A 138 -30.12 -1.09 -11.51
CA SER A 138 -30.43 -0.96 -10.10
C SER A 138 -30.36 -2.31 -9.36
N ALA A 139 -30.47 -2.29 -8.03
CA ALA A 139 -30.55 -3.54 -7.26
C ALA A 139 -31.87 -4.29 -7.52
N LYS A 140 -32.95 -3.56 -7.81
CA LYS A 140 -34.29 -4.10 -8.07
C LYS A 140 -34.35 -4.78 -9.43
N GLU A 141 -33.88 -4.12 -10.48
CA GLU A 141 -33.83 -4.67 -11.85
C GLU A 141 -32.97 -5.93 -11.90
N LEU A 142 -31.78 -5.91 -11.28
CA LEU A 142 -30.97 -7.12 -11.19
C LEU A 142 -31.70 -8.24 -10.44
N SER A 143 -32.37 -7.93 -9.32
CA SER A 143 -33.09 -8.96 -8.56
C SER A 143 -34.25 -9.57 -9.35
N GLN A 144 -34.95 -8.76 -10.15
CA GLN A 144 -36.02 -9.19 -11.03
C GLN A 144 -35.48 -10.06 -12.18
N GLN A 145 -34.39 -9.65 -12.81
CA GLN A 145 -33.74 -10.41 -13.89
C GLN A 145 -33.12 -11.72 -13.39
N LEU A 146 -32.76 -11.80 -12.09
CA LEU A 146 -32.28 -13.02 -11.45
C LEU A 146 -33.42 -13.98 -11.03
N GLN A 147 -34.70 -13.63 -11.22
CA GLN A 147 -35.81 -14.54 -10.94
C GLN A 147 -35.86 -15.67 -11.98
N GLY A 148 -35.93 -16.92 -11.54
CA GLY A 148 -35.93 -18.10 -12.42
C GLY A 148 -34.54 -18.53 -12.92
N ILE A 149 -33.48 -17.78 -12.61
CA ILE A 149 -32.09 -18.14 -12.89
C ILE A 149 -31.58 -19.10 -11.81
N ASN A 150 -30.66 -20.00 -12.18
CA ASN A 150 -30.01 -20.92 -11.25
C ASN A 150 -29.30 -20.14 -10.11
N ARG A 151 -29.34 -20.70 -8.90
CA ARG A 151 -28.77 -20.11 -7.68
C ARG A 151 -27.28 -19.76 -7.84
N ASP A 152 -26.51 -20.63 -8.47
CA ASP A 152 -25.06 -20.44 -8.62
C ASP A 152 -24.73 -19.37 -9.67
N GLU A 153 -25.51 -19.28 -10.75
CA GLU A 153 -25.43 -18.22 -11.75
C GLU A 153 -25.79 -16.85 -11.15
N ALA A 154 -26.88 -16.80 -10.37
CA ALA A 154 -27.30 -15.60 -9.67
C ALA A 154 -26.23 -15.12 -8.67
N LEU A 155 -25.59 -16.05 -7.97
CA LEU A 155 -24.48 -15.75 -7.06
C LEU A 155 -23.25 -15.23 -7.83
N TRP A 156 -22.93 -15.84 -8.97
CA TRP A 156 -21.84 -15.39 -9.84
C TRP A 156 -22.08 -13.97 -10.35
N LEU A 157 -23.27 -13.66 -10.90
CA LEU A 157 -23.63 -12.32 -11.37
C LEU A 157 -23.54 -11.27 -10.26
N ARG A 158 -24.02 -11.59 -9.05
CA ARG A 158 -23.88 -10.70 -7.87
C ARG A 158 -22.42 -10.45 -7.50
N ARG A 159 -21.58 -11.50 -7.53
CA ARG A 159 -20.14 -11.37 -7.26
C ARG A 159 -19.44 -10.55 -8.34
N ARG A 160 -19.72 -10.80 -9.63
CA ARG A 160 -19.19 -10.03 -10.77
C ARG A 160 -19.54 -8.55 -10.63
N ARG A 161 -20.83 -8.23 -10.40
CA ARG A 161 -21.28 -6.85 -10.16
C ARG A 161 -20.56 -6.18 -8.98
N ARG A 162 -20.38 -6.91 -7.87
CA ARG A 162 -19.65 -6.39 -6.70
C ARG A 162 -18.19 -6.08 -7.03
N THR A 163 -17.50 -6.98 -7.73
CA THR A 163 -16.11 -6.78 -8.15
C THR A 163 -15.98 -5.57 -9.07
N LEU A 164 -16.90 -5.41 -10.03
CA LEU A 164 -16.92 -4.28 -10.95
C LEU A 164 -17.17 -2.94 -10.23
N LYS A 165 -18.16 -2.88 -9.33
CA LYS A 165 -18.38 -1.67 -8.51
C LYS A 165 -17.18 -1.33 -7.64
N ASN A 166 -16.56 -2.33 -7.01
CA ASN A 166 -15.36 -2.14 -6.21
C ASN A 166 -14.18 -1.60 -7.04
N LYS A 167 -14.05 -2.03 -8.31
CA LYS A 167 -13.08 -1.47 -9.25
C LYS A 167 -13.31 0.02 -9.44
N GLY A 168 -14.55 0.44 -9.68
CA GLY A 168 -14.93 1.85 -9.78
C GLY A 168 -14.69 2.64 -8.49
N TYR A 169 -15.06 2.08 -7.32
CA TYR A 169 -14.80 2.71 -6.03
C TYR A 169 -13.31 2.89 -5.75
N ALA A 170 -12.46 1.94 -6.14
CA ALA A 170 -11.02 2.05 -6.01
C ALA A 170 -10.46 3.18 -6.88
N GLN A 171 -10.95 3.33 -8.12
CA GLN A 171 -10.56 4.44 -9.00
C GLN A 171 -10.96 5.79 -8.41
N ILE A 172 -12.22 5.95 -8.00
CA ILE A 172 -12.72 7.20 -7.39
C ILE A 172 -11.97 7.52 -6.09
N SER A 173 -11.66 6.50 -5.27
CA SER A 173 -10.89 6.69 -4.04
C SER A 173 -9.48 7.23 -4.33
N ARG A 174 -8.78 6.67 -5.32
CA ARG A 174 -7.46 7.15 -5.75
C ARG A 174 -7.55 8.58 -6.28
N PHE A 175 -8.54 8.86 -7.13
CA PHE A 175 -8.78 10.19 -7.70
C PHE A 175 -9.00 11.25 -6.60
N ARG A 176 -9.90 11.00 -5.65
CA ARG A 176 -10.17 11.92 -4.53
C ARG A 176 -8.95 12.17 -3.65
N LYS A 177 -8.14 11.13 -3.38
CA LYS A 177 -6.87 11.29 -2.64
C LYS A 177 -5.89 12.21 -3.37
N VAL A 178 -5.76 12.05 -4.69
CA VAL A 178 -4.88 12.90 -5.51
C VAL A 178 -5.41 14.33 -5.55
N GLN A 179 -6.71 14.53 -5.73
CA GLN A 179 -7.32 15.86 -5.68
C GLN A 179 -7.09 16.56 -4.34
N GLN A 180 -7.34 15.86 -3.23
CA GLN A 180 -7.11 16.40 -1.89
C GLN A 180 -5.65 16.76 -1.67
N ARG A 181 -4.71 15.89 -2.08
CA ARG A 181 -3.28 16.17 -1.97
C ARG A 181 -2.90 17.42 -2.77
N THR A 182 -3.38 17.52 -4.00
CA THR A 182 -3.10 18.68 -4.88
C THR A 182 -3.65 19.98 -4.29
N ALA A 183 -4.86 19.95 -3.71
CA ALA A 183 -5.44 21.11 -3.04
C ALA A 183 -4.62 21.56 -1.82
N LEU A 184 -4.17 20.61 -0.99
CA LEU A 184 -3.31 20.90 0.16
C LEU A 184 -1.92 21.39 -0.24
N GLU A 185 -1.35 20.86 -1.33
CA GLU A 185 -0.07 21.33 -1.89
C GLU A 185 -0.16 22.80 -2.33
N LEU A 186 -1.25 23.17 -3.01
CA LEU A 186 -1.52 24.55 -3.41
C LEU A 186 -1.66 25.50 -2.20
N GLU A 187 -2.44 25.11 -1.19
CA GLU A 187 -2.62 25.90 0.03
C GLU A 187 -1.29 26.06 0.79
N LYS A 188 -0.51 24.98 0.90
CA LYS A 188 0.84 25.03 1.49
C LYS A 188 1.71 26.05 0.76
N ASP A 189 1.72 26.04 -0.58
CA ASP A 189 2.52 26.98 -1.36
C ASP A 189 2.08 28.43 -1.15
N GLN A 190 0.77 28.69 -1.08
CA GLN A 190 0.22 30.01 -0.75
C GLN A 190 0.66 30.49 0.64
N LEU A 191 0.53 29.64 1.66
CA LEU A 191 0.94 29.98 3.04
C LEU A 191 2.45 30.22 3.14
N VAL A 192 3.26 29.41 2.45
CA VAL A 192 4.72 29.62 2.39
C VAL A 192 5.07 30.98 1.78
N GLN A 193 4.37 31.40 0.72
CA GLN A 193 4.54 32.73 0.13
C GLN A 193 4.14 33.85 1.11
N GLN A 194 3.01 33.71 1.81
CA GLN A 194 2.56 34.69 2.82
C GLN A 194 3.58 34.83 3.96
N VAL A 195 4.09 33.71 4.49
CA VAL A 195 5.12 33.72 5.54
C VAL A 195 6.38 34.43 5.07
N LYS A 196 6.81 34.19 3.82
CA LYS A 196 7.97 34.86 3.23
C LYS A 196 7.76 36.38 3.18
N LEU A 197 6.61 36.83 2.71
CA LEU A 197 6.28 38.27 2.62
C LEU A 197 6.22 38.92 4.01
N LEU A 198 5.57 38.28 4.98
CA LEU A 198 5.48 38.79 6.35
C LEU A 198 6.85 38.88 7.02
N LYS A 199 7.72 37.89 6.83
CA LYS A 199 9.11 37.94 7.32
C LYS A 199 9.88 39.12 6.73
N GLN A 200 9.74 39.38 5.43
CA GLN A 200 10.36 40.55 4.78
C GLN A 200 9.82 41.87 5.36
N LYS A 201 8.50 41.96 5.61
CA LYS A 201 7.87 43.14 6.21
C LYS A 201 8.35 43.38 7.64
N ILE A 202 8.45 42.33 8.46
CA ILE A 202 9.01 42.41 9.82
C ILE A 202 10.47 42.87 9.77
N ALA A 203 11.29 42.34 8.85
CA ALA A 203 12.68 42.74 8.73
C ALA A 203 12.84 44.22 8.32
N ARG A 204 11.96 44.73 7.42
CA ARG A 204 11.92 46.14 7.06
C ARG A 204 11.54 47.03 8.24
N LEU A 205 10.42 46.74 8.89
CA LEU A 205 9.92 47.51 10.03
C LEU A 205 10.90 47.47 11.21
N THR A 206 11.60 46.35 11.42
CA THR A 206 12.65 46.24 12.44
C THR A 206 13.81 47.21 12.16
N ARG A 207 14.24 47.32 10.90
CA ARG A 207 15.29 48.28 10.49
C ARG A 207 14.84 49.73 10.70
N GLU A 208 13.62 50.06 10.28
CA GLU A 208 13.03 51.39 10.49
C GLU A 208 12.94 51.73 11.99
N LYS A 209 12.39 50.81 12.81
CA LYS A 209 12.31 50.96 14.27
C LYS A 209 13.68 51.23 14.89
N ASN A 210 14.69 50.46 14.50
CA ASN A 210 16.04 50.61 15.02
C ASN A 210 16.68 51.94 14.59
N ALA A 211 16.43 52.41 13.37
CA ALA A 211 16.89 53.72 12.91
C ALA A 211 16.27 54.87 13.73
N TYR A 212 14.96 54.82 14.00
CA TYR A 212 14.30 55.80 14.86
C TYR A 212 14.80 55.75 16.30
N LYS A 213 14.98 54.55 16.85
CA LYS A 213 15.57 54.37 18.20
C LYS A 213 16.96 55.01 18.29
N GLN A 214 17.81 54.80 17.28
CA GLN A 214 19.14 55.43 17.24
C GLN A 214 19.07 56.96 17.19
N LYS A 215 18.17 57.54 16.38
CA LYS A 215 17.97 59.00 16.33
C LYS A 215 17.51 59.55 17.68
N TYR A 216 16.57 58.87 18.34
CA TYR A 216 16.07 59.23 19.67
C TYR A 216 17.17 59.21 20.73
N GLU A 217 17.97 58.14 20.80
CA GLU A 217 19.06 58.03 21.78
C GLU A 217 20.13 59.11 21.59
N LYS A 218 20.43 59.51 20.33
CA LYS A 218 21.35 60.62 20.06
C LYS A 218 20.82 61.94 20.64
N LEU A 219 19.55 62.27 20.39
CA LEU A 219 18.91 63.49 20.91
C LEU A 219 18.79 63.49 22.44
N ARG A 220 18.53 62.32 23.04
CA ARG A 220 18.47 62.17 24.49
C ARG A 220 19.83 62.44 25.14
N LYS A 221 20.90 61.91 24.56
CA LYS A 221 22.28 62.12 25.06
C LYS A 221 22.77 63.55 24.88
N SER A 222 22.37 64.25 23.82
CA SER A 222 22.75 65.65 23.60
C SER A 222 22.01 66.65 24.52
N ARG A 223 21.01 66.20 25.28
CA ARG A 223 20.22 67.02 26.20
C ARG A 223 20.66 66.85 27.67
N LEU A 224 21.52 65.87 27.94
CA LEU A 224 22.21 65.66 29.22
C LEU A 224 23.60 66.27 29.13
#